data_AF-A0AAU5K6U1-F1
#
_entry.id   AF-A0AAU5K6U1-F1
#
_cell.length_a   1.000
_cell.length_b   1.000
_cell.length_c   1.000
_cell.angle_alpha   90.00
_cell.angle_beta   90.00
_cell.angle_gamma   90.00
#
_symmetry.space_group_name_H-M   'P 1'
#
loop_
_entity.id
_entity.type
_entity.pdbx_description
1 polymer ?
#
loop_
_entity_poly.entity_id
_entity_poly.type
_entity_poly.pdbx_seq_one_letter_code
_entity_poly.pdbx_strand_id
1 'polypeptide(L)'
;MPGRCSPVWPDGPEIRLVAVGVLRIAAGEPLPGTTGPVRPARAARVLDLLESWLAGPSVGGAGPRECLLAVLDAMARRSAGLVVALHQGNTAAAKARLGEASAAARQTARADGDARPPEPAALALVWLAVEAAADAARVVTPGPSGRTQRRPSDRFTSRYDGFVRDDHLLDDTCALLLAIADLTTATLTCLLDEAPDAVPGYLDRWGEQLLRSTGEPAGWVPDHPGALIAGTDGC
;
A
#
# COMPACT_ATOMS: atom_id res chain seq x y z
N MET A 1 -0.89 30.04 7.02
CA MET A 1 -1.34 28.64 7.06
C MET A 1 -0.64 27.88 5.94
N PRO A 2 0.26 26.94 6.22
CA PRO A 2 0.88 26.15 5.17
C PRO A 2 -0.15 25.18 4.61
N GLY A 3 -0.37 25.25 3.29
CA GLY A 3 -1.24 24.35 2.55
C GLY A 3 -0.74 22.92 2.69
N ARG A 4 -1.57 22.06 3.28
CA ARG A 4 -1.30 20.63 3.34
C ARG A 4 -1.31 20.11 1.91
N CYS A 5 -0.14 19.74 1.40
CA CYS A 5 -0.02 18.89 0.22
C CYS A 5 -0.77 17.59 0.52
N SER A 6 -2.04 17.52 0.12
CA SER A 6 -2.78 16.26 0.13
C SER A 6 -2.27 15.46 -1.07
N PRO A 7 -1.56 14.32 -0.88
CA PRO A 7 -1.10 13.54 -2.02
C PRO A 7 -2.34 13.05 -2.78
N VAL A 8 -2.49 13.52 -4.02
CA VAL A 8 -3.56 13.10 -4.92
C VAL A 8 -3.29 11.67 -5.36
N TRP A 9 -4.20 10.78 -4.99
CA TRP A 9 -4.17 9.36 -5.38
C TRP A 9 -4.83 9.20 -6.76
N PRO A 10 -4.28 8.36 -7.65
CA PRO A 10 -5.09 7.74 -8.69
C PRO A 10 -5.96 6.64 -8.05
N ASP A 11 -7.00 6.22 -8.75
CA ASP A 11 -7.86 5.07 -8.42
C ASP A 11 -8.97 5.31 -7.38
N GLY A 12 -10.07 4.57 -7.59
CA GLY A 12 -11.37 4.73 -6.94
C GLY A 12 -11.33 4.55 -5.43
N PRO A 13 -12.35 5.05 -4.71
CA PRO A 13 -12.34 5.04 -3.26
C PRO A 13 -12.30 3.63 -2.64
N GLU A 14 -12.85 2.63 -3.30
CA GLU A 14 -12.86 1.22 -2.86
C GLU A 14 -11.45 0.67 -2.74
N ILE A 15 -10.59 0.94 -3.75
CA ILE A 15 -9.19 0.54 -3.77
C ILE A 15 -8.42 1.16 -2.59
N ARG A 16 -8.72 2.43 -2.27
CA ARG A 16 -8.09 3.12 -1.14
C ARG A 16 -8.55 2.56 0.19
N LEU A 17 -9.81 2.16 0.30
CA LEU A 17 -10.36 1.56 1.52
C LEU A 17 -9.77 0.17 1.77
N VAL A 18 -9.60 -0.64 0.71
CA VAL A 18 -8.87 -1.91 0.79
C VAL A 18 -7.42 -1.69 1.22
N ALA A 19 -6.72 -0.72 0.62
CA ALA A 19 -5.36 -0.36 1.01
C ALA A 19 -5.26 0.03 2.50
N VAL A 20 -6.22 0.80 3.03
CA VAL A 20 -6.30 1.14 4.46
C VAL A 20 -6.57 -0.09 5.32
N GLY A 21 -7.45 -1.00 4.88
CA GLY A 21 -7.71 -2.27 5.55
C GLY A 21 -6.45 -3.13 5.71
N VAL A 22 -5.66 -3.27 4.63
CA VAL A 22 -4.37 -3.96 4.66
C VAL A 22 -3.41 -3.30 5.65
N LEU A 23 -3.28 -1.96 5.62
CA LEU A 23 -2.43 -1.22 6.55
C LEU A 23 -2.85 -1.43 8.01
N ARG A 24 -4.15 -1.51 8.28
CA ARG A 24 -4.66 -1.79 9.63
C ARG A 24 -4.38 -3.21 10.09
N ILE A 25 -4.50 -4.21 9.21
CA ILE A 25 -4.11 -5.59 9.52
C ILE A 25 -2.61 -5.66 9.86
N ALA A 26 -1.78 -4.92 9.13
CA ALA A 26 -0.34 -4.83 9.39
C ALA A 26 0.00 -4.06 10.68
N ALA A 27 -0.71 -2.98 10.98
CA ALA A 27 -0.51 -2.14 12.17
C ALA A 27 -1.13 -2.74 13.44
N GLY A 28 -2.04 -3.72 13.32
CA GLY A 28 -2.74 -4.32 14.44
C GLY A 28 -1.83 -5.04 15.45
N GLU A 29 -2.28 -5.02 16.71
CA GLU A 29 -1.66 -5.68 17.86
C GLU A 29 -1.46 -7.19 17.67
N PRO A 30 -0.53 -7.81 18.41
CA PRO A 30 -0.37 -9.26 18.45
C PRO A 30 -1.71 -9.93 18.78
N LEU A 31 -2.11 -10.89 17.94
CA LEU A 31 -3.37 -11.61 18.08
C LEU A 31 -3.47 -12.27 19.47
N PRO A 32 -4.56 -12.04 20.23
CA PRO A 32 -4.73 -12.66 21.54
C PRO A 32 -4.76 -14.19 21.40
N GLY A 33 -3.86 -14.87 22.10
CA GLY A 33 -3.79 -16.34 22.14
C GLY A 33 -2.91 -17.00 21.07
N THR A 34 -2.28 -16.25 20.16
CA THR A 34 -1.29 -16.84 19.23
C THR A 34 0.13 -16.63 19.74
N THR A 35 0.79 -17.72 20.15
CA THR A 35 2.24 -17.76 20.42
C THR A 35 3.07 -18.03 19.16
N GLY A 36 2.44 -17.99 17.98
CA GLY A 36 3.06 -18.24 16.68
C GLY A 36 3.62 -16.96 16.02
N PRO A 37 4.33 -17.10 14.89
CA PRO A 37 4.80 -15.95 14.12
C PRO A 37 3.61 -15.08 13.70
N VAL A 38 3.71 -13.77 13.96
CA VAL A 38 2.66 -12.78 13.66
C VAL A 38 2.40 -12.67 12.14
N ARG A 39 3.41 -12.99 11.32
CA ARG A 39 3.40 -12.80 9.87
C ARG A 39 2.43 -13.73 9.11
N PRO A 40 2.39 -15.05 9.33
CA PRO A 40 1.38 -15.92 8.70
C PRO A 40 -0.07 -15.54 9.03
N ALA A 41 -0.34 -15.13 10.27
CA ALA A 41 -1.69 -14.75 10.67
C ALA A 41 -2.14 -13.42 10.03
N ARG A 42 -1.23 -12.45 9.88
CA ARG A 42 -1.49 -11.24 9.09
C ARG A 42 -1.74 -11.56 7.62
N ALA A 43 -0.97 -12.48 7.03
CA ALA A 43 -1.16 -12.90 5.64
C ALA A 43 -2.53 -13.53 5.41
N ALA A 44 -2.96 -14.46 6.27
CA ALA A 44 -4.29 -15.06 6.17
C ALA A 44 -5.41 -14.01 6.17
N ARG A 45 -5.30 -12.97 7.01
CA ARG A 45 -6.32 -11.91 7.11
C ARG A 45 -6.28 -10.93 5.94
N VAL A 46 -5.11 -10.65 5.38
CA VAL A 46 -5.00 -9.87 4.14
C VAL A 46 -5.59 -10.66 2.98
N LEU A 47 -5.33 -11.96 2.88
CA LEU A 47 -5.92 -12.81 1.85
C LEU A 47 -7.45 -12.83 1.95
N ASP A 48 -8.00 -13.09 3.14
CA ASP A 48 -9.45 -13.08 3.39
C ASP A 48 -10.11 -11.73 3.00
N LEU A 49 -9.48 -10.61 3.37
CA LEU A 49 -9.93 -9.27 2.95
C LEU A 49 -9.95 -9.13 1.42
N LEU A 50 -8.89 -9.55 0.73
CA LEU A 50 -8.77 -9.43 -0.72
C LEU A 50 -9.79 -10.34 -1.43
N GLU A 51 -9.96 -11.57 -0.97
CA GLU A 51 -10.94 -12.52 -1.50
C GLU A 51 -12.37 -12.00 -1.33
N SER A 52 -12.71 -11.52 -0.13
CA SER A 52 -14.02 -10.93 0.15
C SER A 52 -14.30 -9.70 -0.73
N TRP A 53 -13.29 -8.87 -1.00
CA TRP A 53 -13.44 -7.74 -1.89
C TRP A 53 -13.61 -8.14 -3.36
N LEU A 54 -12.77 -9.05 -3.84
CA LEU A 54 -12.80 -9.50 -5.22
C LEU A 54 -14.10 -10.27 -5.56
N ALA A 55 -14.74 -10.89 -4.56
CA ALA A 55 -16.05 -11.51 -4.70
C ALA A 55 -17.23 -10.51 -4.64
N GLY A 56 -16.96 -9.26 -4.25
CA GLY A 56 -17.97 -8.22 -4.04
C GLY A 56 -18.49 -7.58 -5.33
N PRO A 57 -19.65 -6.90 -5.29
CA PRO A 57 -20.27 -6.26 -6.46
C PRO A 57 -19.52 -5.01 -6.94
N SER A 58 -18.57 -4.50 -6.15
CA SER A 58 -17.83 -3.24 -6.35
C SER A 58 -16.64 -3.33 -7.31
N VAL A 59 -16.36 -4.50 -7.88
CA VAL A 59 -15.18 -4.75 -8.75
C VAL A 59 -15.36 -4.22 -10.19
N GLY A 60 -16.53 -3.64 -10.52
CA GLY A 60 -16.66 -2.73 -11.67
C GLY A 60 -16.32 -3.30 -13.05
N GLY A 61 -16.41 -4.62 -13.24
CA GLY A 61 -16.09 -5.30 -14.50
C GLY A 61 -14.59 -5.44 -14.80
N ALA A 62 -13.71 -4.95 -13.92
CA ALA A 62 -12.28 -5.18 -14.00
C ALA A 62 -11.92 -6.61 -13.56
N GLY A 63 -10.87 -7.17 -14.14
CA GLY A 63 -10.39 -8.51 -13.75
C GLY A 63 -9.71 -8.48 -12.37
N PRO A 64 -9.68 -9.61 -11.62
CA PRO A 64 -9.03 -9.67 -10.30
C PRO A 64 -7.58 -9.14 -10.29
N ARG A 65 -6.82 -9.41 -11.36
CA ARG A 65 -5.46 -8.91 -11.56
C ARG A 65 -5.40 -7.39 -11.55
N GLU A 66 -6.29 -6.73 -12.28
CA GLU A 66 -6.29 -5.27 -12.41
C GLU A 66 -6.60 -4.61 -11.06
N CYS A 67 -7.58 -5.15 -10.34
CA CYS A 67 -7.95 -4.70 -9.01
C CYS A 67 -6.81 -4.85 -8.00
N LEU A 68 -6.16 -6.01 -7.95
CA LEU A 68 -5.02 -6.28 -7.07
C LEU A 68 -3.82 -5.37 -7.38
N LEU A 69 -3.52 -5.16 -8.67
CA LEU A 69 -2.46 -4.25 -9.09
C LEU A 69 -2.79 -2.79 -8.73
N ALA A 70 -4.05 -2.38 -8.80
CA ALA A 70 -4.47 -1.05 -8.40
C ALA A 70 -4.31 -0.82 -6.88
N VAL A 71 -4.61 -1.82 -6.05
CA VAL A 71 -4.34 -1.73 -4.59
C VAL A 71 -2.84 -1.62 -4.32
N LEU A 72 -2.01 -2.40 -5.01
CA LEU A 72 -0.56 -2.31 -4.92
C LEU A 72 -0.04 -0.92 -5.31
N ASP A 73 -0.49 -0.36 -6.44
CA ASP A 73 -0.09 0.97 -6.89
C ASP A 73 -0.52 2.06 -5.89
N ALA A 74 -1.76 1.97 -5.41
CA ALA A 74 -2.30 2.87 -4.40
C ALA A 74 -1.41 2.82 -3.13
N MET A 75 -1.15 1.64 -2.58
CA MET A 75 -0.30 1.49 -1.40
C MET A 75 1.14 1.98 -1.64
N ALA A 76 1.74 1.68 -2.79
CA ALA A 76 3.09 2.13 -3.12
C ALA A 76 3.18 3.66 -3.18
N ARG A 77 2.22 4.33 -3.82
CA ARG A 77 2.14 5.80 -3.90
C ARG A 77 1.98 6.46 -2.54
N ARG A 78 1.16 5.87 -1.67
CA ARG A 78 1.01 6.39 -0.31
C ARG A 78 2.27 6.29 0.50
N SER A 79 2.87 5.10 0.47
CA SER A 79 4.14 4.84 1.13
C SER A 79 5.18 5.83 0.66
N ALA A 80 5.26 6.08 -0.66
CA ALA A 80 6.17 7.06 -1.24
C ALA A 80 5.91 8.47 -0.69
N GLY A 81 4.64 8.90 -0.63
CA GLY A 81 4.27 10.19 -0.04
C GLY A 81 4.70 10.33 1.42
N LEU A 82 4.54 9.27 2.22
CA LEU A 82 4.96 9.25 3.63
C LEU A 82 6.47 9.25 3.78
N VAL A 83 7.20 8.45 3.01
CA VAL A 83 8.67 8.41 3.04
C VAL A 83 9.24 9.76 2.62
N VAL A 84 8.68 10.40 1.59
CA VAL A 84 9.08 11.77 1.19
C VAL A 84 8.77 12.77 2.30
N ALA A 85 7.62 12.67 2.96
CA ALA A 85 7.28 13.53 4.10
C ALA A 85 8.25 13.35 5.28
N LEU A 86 8.67 12.12 5.58
CA LEU A 86 9.66 11.81 6.61
C LEU A 86 11.01 12.49 6.31
N HIS A 87 11.35 12.59 5.02
CA HIS A 87 12.51 13.33 4.53
C HIS A 87 12.23 14.80 4.18
N GLN A 88 11.17 15.40 4.77
CA GLN A 88 10.83 16.82 4.64
C GLN A 88 10.69 17.29 3.18
N GLY A 89 10.20 16.41 2.30
CA GLY A 89 10.05 16.70 0.86
C GLY A 89 11.29 16.39 0.01
N ASN A 90 12.40 15.97 0.60
CA ASN A 90 13.62 15.63 -0.15
C ASN A 90 13.48 14.26 -0.83
N THR A 91 13.04 14.28 -2.09
CA THR A 91 12.85 13.08 -2.92
C THR A 91 14.14 12.31 -3.18
N ALA A 92 15.29 12.99 -3.30
CA ALA A 92 16.58 12.33 -3.50
C ALA A 92 17.01 11.54 -2.26
N ALA A 93 16.85 12.13 -1.06
CA ALA A 93 17.15 11.45 0.20
C ALA A 93 16.21 10.25 0.44
N ALA A 94 14.90 10.43 0.17
CA ALA A 94 13.93 9.34 0.22
C ALA A 94 14.31 8.17 -0.71
N LYS A 95 14.69 8.46 -1.95
CA LYS A 95 15.14 7.44 -2.92
C LYS A 95 16.43 6.75 -2.49
N ALA A 96 17.41 7.50 -1.95
CA ALA A 96 18.65 6.92 -1.44
C ALA A 96 18.37 5.92 -0.31
N ARG A 97 17.57 6.33 0.68
CA ARG A 97 17.19 5.49 1.82
C ARG A 97 16.48 4.20 1.40
N LEU A 98 15.51 4.29 0.47
CA LEU A 98 14.81 3.13 -0.08
C LEU A 98 15.75 2.21 -0.87
N GLY A 99 16.70 2.78 -1.62
CA GLY A 99 17.70 2.03 -2.38
C GLY A 99 18.66 1.25 -1.47
N GLU A 100 19.16 1.87 -0.41
CA GLU A 100 20.00 1.24 0.61
C GLU A 100 19.26 0.11 1.32
N ALA A 101 18.01 0.36 1.76
CA ALA A 101 17.17 -0.64 2.40
C ALA A 101 16.90 -1.83 1.45
N SER A 102 16.58 -1.56 0.18
CA SER A 102 16.34 -2.61 -0.81
C SER A 102 17.61 -3.45 -1.04
N ALA A 103 18.78 -2.82 -1.12
CA ALA A 103 20.05 -3.52 -1.27
C ALA A 103 20.36 -4.43 -0.06
N ALA A 104 20.14 -3.94 1.16
CA ALA A 104 20.32 -4.71 2.40
C ALA A 104 19.33 -5.89 2.48
N ALA A 105 18.06 -5.67 2.17
CA ALA A 105 17.04 -6.71 2.14
C ALA A 105 17.36 -7.79 1.09
N ARG A 106 17.92 -7.42 -0.08
CA ARG A 106 18.38 -8.39 -1.09
C ARG A 106 19.55 -9.23 -0.61
N GLN A 107 20.48 -8.65 0.14
CA GLN A 107 21.62 -9.40 0.69
C GLN A 107 21.14 -10.42 1.72
N THR A 108 20.22 -10.02 2.60
CA THR A 108 19.59 -10.90 3.60
C THR A 108 18.85 -12.04 2.91
N ALA A 109 17.96 -11.73 1.97
CA ALA A 109 17.22 -12.74 1.21
C ALA A 109 18.12 -13.74 0.48
N ARG A 110 19.24 -13.29 -0.10
CA ARG A 110 20.22 -14.18 -0.74
C ARG A 110 20.90 -15.10 0.27
N ALA A 111 21.22 -14.59 1.46
CA ALA A 111 21.79 -15.41 2.54
C ALA A 111 20.81 -16.48 3.02
N ASP A 112 19.51 -16.14 3.06
CA ASP A 112 18.42 -17.03 3.47
C ASP A 112 17.95 -17.99 2.36
N GLY A 113 18.50 -17.86 1.14
CA GLY A 113 18.10 -18.67 -0.01
C GLY A 113 16.72 -18.35 -0.58
N ASP A 114 16.14 -17.19 -0.24
CA ASP A 114 14.86 -16.75 -0.77
C ASP A 114 15.02 -16.31 -2.24
N ALA A 115 14.43 -17.10 -3.14
CA ALA A 115 14.47 -16.86 -4.57
C ALA A 115 13.60 -15.66 -5.01
N ARG A 116 12.61 -15.26 -4.20
CA ARG A 116 11.62 -14.22 -4.56
C ARG A 116 11.21 -13.38 -3.35
N PRO A 117 12.16 -12.61 -2.77
CA PRO A 117 11.89 -11.88 -1.56
C PRO A 117 10.94 -10.69 -1.80
N PRO A 118 9.79 -10.61 -1.12
CA PRO A 118 8.80 -9.57 -1.35
C PRO A 118 9.28 -8.18 -0.87
N GLU A 119 10.12 -8.12 0.16
CA GLU A 119 10.56 -6.85 0.76
C GLU A 119 11.43 -6.00 -0.19
N PRO A 120 12.49 -6.53 -0.82
CA PRO A 120 13.21 -5.79 -1.86
C PRO A 120 12.35 -5.28 -3.00
N ALA A 121 11.34 -6.05 -3.40
CA ALA A 121 10.42 -5.71 -4.47
C ALA A 121 9.48 -4.57 -4.03
N ALA A 122 8.86 -4.68 -2.85
CA ALA A 122 8.07 -3.63 -2.22
C ALA A 122 8.84 -2.30 -2.11
N LEU A 123 10.08 -2.34 -1.61
CA LEU A 123 10.94 -1.15 -1.52
C LEU A 123 11.22 -0.52 -2.89
N ALA A 124 11.44 -1.35 -3.92
CA ALA A 124 11.64 -0.86 -5.29
C ALA A 124 10.36 -0.24 -5.88
N LEU A 125 9.18 -0.81 -5.58
CA LEU A 125 7.89 -0.25 -6.00
C LEU A 125 7.65 1.12 -5.37
N VAL A 126 7.92 1.27 -4.08
CA VAL A 126 7.82 2.57 -3.39
C VAL A 126 8.85 3.57 -3.93
N TRP A 127 10.08 3.13 -4.23
CA TRP A 127 11.09 3.96 -4.87
C TRP A 127 10.63 4.51 -6.23
N LEU A 128 10.01 3.65 -7.05
CA LEU A 128 9.43 4.06 -8.34
C LEU A 128 8.28 5.05 -8.13
N ALA A 129 7.45 4.84 -7.10
CA ALA A 129 6.37 5.75 -6.73
C ALA A 129 6.86 7.14 -6.33
N VAL A 130 8.00 7.24 -5.65
CA VAL A 130 8.67 8.53 -5.38
C VAL A 130 9.12 9.20 -6.68
N GLU A 131 9.72 8.44 -7.59
CA GLU A 131 10.18 8.97 -8.88
C GLU A 131 9.01 9.49 -9.74
N ALA A 132 7.93 8.73 -9.83
CA ALA A 132 6.75 9.12 -10.57
C ALA A 132 6.09 10.39 -10.01
N ALA A 133 6.04 10.54 -8.68
CA ALA A 133 5.52 11.74 -8.03
C ALA A 133 6.41 12.96 -8.31
N ALA A 134 7.73 12.80 -8.28
CA ALA A 134 8.68 13.87 -8.58
C ALA A 134 8.61 14.32 -10.04
N ASP A 135 8.45 13.37 -10.98
CA ASP A 135 8.28 13.67 -12.40
C ASP A 135 6.95 14.38 -12.68
N ALA A 136 5.84 13.94 -12.07
CA ALA A 136 4.54 14.60 -12.21
C ALA A 136 4.57 16.06 -11.73
N ALA A 137 5.33 16.38 -10.68
CA ALA A 137 5.51 17.75 -10.20
C ALA A 137 6.31 18.64 -11.17
N ARG A 138 7.15 18.06 -12.03
CA ARG A 138 7.96 18.79 -13.04
C ARG A 138 7.19 19.11 -14.32
N VAL A 139 6.10 18.41 -14.61
CA VAL A 139 5.30 18.55 -15.85
C VAL A 139 4.33 19.75 -15.82
N VAL A 140 4.30 20.51 -14.72
CA VAL A 140 3.47 21.74 -14.61
C VAL A 140 3.93 22.86 -15.56
N THR A 141 5.10 22.74 -16.19
CA THR A 141 5.51 23.62 -17.29
C THR A 141 5.19 22.94 -18.63
N PRO A 142 4.22 23.44 -19.43
CA PRO A 142 3.90 22.83 -20.72
C PRO A 142 5.08 23.03 -21.68
N GLY A 143 5.84 21.96 -21.92
CA GLY A 143 6.85 21.91 -22.97
C GLY A 143 6.19 21.73 -24.35
N PRO A 144 6.70 22.35 -25.42
CA PRO A 144 6.05 22.40 -26.73
C PRO A 144 6.12 21.09 -27.54
N SER A 145 6.49 19.96 -26.93
CA SER A 145 6.60 18.69 -27.65
C SER A 145 5.45 17.75 -27.26
N GLY A 146 4.51 17.59 -28.17
CA GLY A 146 3.42 16.61 -28.14
C GLY A 146 3.89 15.15 -28.22
N ARG A 147 4.92 14.78 -27.45
CA ARG A 147 5.22 13.37 -27.18
C ARG A 147 4.17 12.89 -26.18
N THR A 148 3.32 11.98 -26.62
CA THR A 148 2.38 11.21 -25.80
C THR A 148 3.15 10.66 -24.60
N GLN A 149 3.04 11.37 -23.48
CA GLN A 149 3.78 11.07 -22.28
C GLN A 149 3.17 9.78 -21.74
N ARG A 150 3.89 8.65 -21.90
CA ARG A 150 3.51 7.38 -21.25
C ARG A 150 3.10 7.71 -19.83
N ARG A 151 1.88 7.33 -19.43
CA ARG A 151 1.40 7.69 -18.11
C ARG A 151 2.39 7.11 -17.11
N PRO A 152 2.71 7.82 -16.00
CA PRO A 152 3.57 7.27 -14.97
C PRO A 152 3.13 5.86 -14.55
N SER A 153 1.82 5.57 -14.55
CA SER A 153 1.22 4.24 -14.34
C SER A 153 1.78 3.14 -15.26
N ASP A 154 2.03 3.41 -16.54
CA ASP A 154 2.46 2.39 -17.51
C ASP A 154 3.90 1.91 -17.23
N ARG A 155 4.71 2.74 -16.55
CA ARG A 155 6.04 2.35 -16.07
C ARG A 155 5.96 1.42 -14.84
N PHE A 156 4.91 1.52 -14.05
CA PHE A 156 4.67 0.62 -12.92
C PHE A 156 4.17 -0.75 -13.40
N THR A 157 3.17 -0.79 -14.29
CA THR A 157 2.52 -2.03 -14.74
C THR A 157 3.52 -3.04 -15.32
N SER A 158 4.41 -2.59 -16.21
CA SER A 158 5.43 -3.48 -16.81
C SER A 158 6.47 -4.02 -15.83
N ARG A 159 6.64 -3.40 -14.65
CA ARG A 159 7.57 -3.85 -13.61
C ARG A 159 6.88 -4.74 -12.58
N TYR A 160 5.57 -4.62 -12.39
CA TYR A 160 4.76 -5.54 -11.58
C TYR A 160 4.68 -6.95 -12.17
N ASP A 161 4.58 -7.06 -13.51
CA ASP A 161 4.44 -8.36 -14.20
C ASP A 161 5.63 -9.30 -13.96
N GLY A 162 6.81 -8.76 -13.65
CA GLY A 162 7.99 -9.56 -13.30
C GLY A 162 7.93 -10.20 -11.91
N PHE A 163 7.03 -9.73 -11.03
CA PHE A 163 6.92 -10.19 -9.64
C PHE A 163 5.61 -10.93 -9.36
N VAL A 164 4.52 -10.56 -10.01
CA VAL A 164 3.19 -11.15 -9.77
C VAL A 164 2.88 -12.17 -10.87
N ARG A 165 3.04 -13.45 -10.53
CA ARG A 165 2.75 -14.57 -11.44
C ARG A 165 1.25 -14.77 -11.55
N ASP A 166 0.75 -15.10 -12.74
CA ASP A 166 -0.68 -15.37 -12.93
C ASP A 166 -1.18 -16.52 -12.03
N ASP A 167 -0.41 -17.61 -11.95
CA ASP A 167 -0.79 -18.79 -11.15
C ASP A 167 -0.70 -18.57 -9.62
N HIS A 168 -0.08 -17.47 -9.17
CA HIS A 168 0.13 -17.17 -7.74
C HIS A 168 -0.26 -15.71 -7.43
N LEU A 169 -1.15 -15.15 -8.24
CA LEU A 169 -1.49 -13.72 -8.24
C LEU A 169 -1.83 -13.22 -6.84
N LEU A 170 -2.71 -13.93 -6.13
CA LEU A 170 -3.18 -13.54 -4.80
C LEU A 170 -2.06 -13.60 -3.74
N ASP A 171 -1.29 -14.69 -3.72
CA ASP A 171 -0.20 -14.90 -2.75
C ASP A 171 0.95 -13.92 -2.98
N ASP A 172 1.40 -13.77 -4.22
CA ASP A 172 2.49 -12.86 -4.60
C ASP A 172 2.07 -11.40 -4.30
N THR A 173 0.81 -11.03 -4.60
CA THR A 173 0.28 -9.70 -4.26
C THR A 173 0.18 -9.50 -2.74
N CYS A 174 -0.37 -10.47 -1.98
CA CYS A 174 -0.46 -10.37 -0.52
C CYS A 174 0.91 -10.17 0.13
N ALA A 175 1.92 -10.93 -0.31
CA ALA A 175 3.28 -10.80 0.20
C ALA A 175 3.88 -9.40 -0.05
N LEU A 176 3.65 -8.83 -1.24
CA LEU A 176 4.06 -7.47 -1.58
C LEU A 176 3.30 -6.42 -0.77
N LEU A 177 1.97 -6.56 -0.64
CA LEU A 177 1.12 -5.65 0.12
C LEU A 177 1.55 -5.58 1.59
N LEU A 178 1.82 -6.72 2.22
CA LEU A 178 2.34 -6.78 3.59
C LEU A 178 3.70 -6.11 3.73
N ALA A 179 4.63 -6.34 2.80
CA ALA A 179 5.94 -5.70 2.85
C ALA A 179 5.85 -4.17 2.68
N ILE A 180 4.95 -3.69 1.81
CA ILE A 180 4.65 -2.25 1.70
C ILE A 180 3.98 -1.73 2.98
N ALA A 181 3.09 -2.52 3.60
CA ALA A 181 2.41 -2.16 4.83
C ALA A 181 3.36 -2.05 6.03
N ASP A 182 4.32 -2.96 6.14
CA ASP A 182 5.36 -2.93 7.18
C ASP A 182 6.22 -1.66 7.04
N LEU A 183 6.68 -1.34 5.83
CA LEU A 183 7.39 -0.09 5.54
C LEU A 183 6.55 1.14 5.89
N THR A 184 5.26 1.12 5.52
CA THR A 184 4.33 2.23 5.77
C THR A 184 4.14 2.46 7.26
N THR A 185 3.92 1.39 8.02
CA THR A 185 3.72 1.42 9.46
C THR A 185 4.98 1.92 10.17
N ALA A 186 6.15 1.44 9.78
CA ALA A 186 7.43 1.93 10.29
C ALA A 186 7.62 3.43 9.99
N THR A 187 7.30 3.86 8.77
CA THR A 187 7.40 5.27 8.36
C THR A 187 6.42 6.16 9.13
N LEU A 188 5.18 5.69 9.35
CA LEU A 188 4.18 6.41 10.14
C LEU A 188 4.59 6.52 11.61
N THR A 189 5.15 5.46 12.19
CA THR A 189 5.68 5.48 13.56
C THR A 189 6.74 6.58 13.71
N CYS A 190 7.68 6.67 12.76
CA CYS A 190 8.69 7.73 12.76
C CYS A 190 8.10 9.13 12.55
N LEU A 191 7.08 9.27 11.69
CA LEU A 191 6.47 10.56 11.37
C LEU A 191 5.60 11.12 12.51
N LEU A 192 4.92 10.25 13.24
CA LEU A 192 4.06 10.64 14.33
C LEU A 192 4.86 11.00 15.58
N ASP A 193 6.15 10.63 15.66
CA ASP A 193 6.98 10.74 16.88
C ASP A 193 6.27 10.16 18.12
N GLU A 194 5.36 9.22 17.89
CA GLU A 194 4.45 8.63 18.86
C GLU A 194 4.76 7.13 18.99
N ALA A 195 4.29 6.53 20.10
CA ALA A 195 4.35 5.09 20.29
C ALA A 195 3.64 4.36 19.12
N PRO A 196 4.08 3.13 18.76
CA PRO A 196 3.47 2.33 17.69
C PRO A 196 1.93 2.25 17.75
N ASP A 197 1.37 2.31 18.96
CA ASP A 197 -0.07 2.25 19.27
C ASP A 197 -0.89 3.42 18.69
N ALA A 198 -0.23 4.50 18.25
CA ALA A 198 -0.89 5.63 17.60
C ALA A 198 -1.19 5.39 16.11
N VAL A 199 -0.47 4.47 15.46
CA VAL A 199 -0.62 4.19 14.03
C VAL A 199 -2.03 3.67 13.70
N PRO A 200 -2.63 2.72 14.45
CA PRO A 200 -4.02 2.33 14.28
C PRO A 200 -4.96 3.54 14.29
N GLY A 201 -4.91 4.39 15.31
CA GLY A 201 -5.78 5.56 15.41
C GLY A 201 -5.63 6.55 14.24
N TYR A 202 -4.43 6.69 13.66
CA TYR A 202 -4.22 7.46 12.44
C TYR A 202 -4.91 6.83 11.23
N LEU A 203 -4.78 5.51 11.06
CA LEU A 203 -5.41 4.77 9.95
C LEU A 203 -6.94 4.78 10.04
N ASP A 204 -7.50 4.75 11.26
CA ASP A 204 -8.95 4.84 11.52
C ASP A 204 -9.51 6.17 11.02
N ARG A 205 -8.92 7.28 11.46
CA ARG A 205 -9.30 8.63 11.02
C ARG A 205 -9.18 8.79 9.50
N TRP A 206 -8.19 8.14 8.91
CA TRP A 206 -7.99 8.20 7.47
C TRP A 206 -9.07 7.39 6.72
N GLY A 207 -9.41 6.18 7.18
CA GLY A 207 -10.54 5.41 6.66
C GLY A 207 -11.85 6.17 6.73
N GLU A 208 -12.15 6.79 7.87
CA GLU A 208 -13.35 7.63 8.06
C GLU A 208 -13.38 8.84 7.11
N GLN A 209 -12.22 9.45 6.84
CA GLN A 209 -12.14 10.56 5.90
C GLN A 209 -12.42 10.10 4.46
N LEU A 210 -11.92 8.93 4.07
CA LEU A 210 -12.19 8.34 2.76
C LEU A 210 -13.70 8.05 2.61
N LEU A 211 -14.32 7.41 3.59
CA LEU A 211 -15.76 7.12 3.58
C LEU A 211 -16.62 8.38 3.45
N ARG A 212 -16.27 9.46 4.15
CA ARG A 212 -17.00 10.73 4.01
C ARG A 212 -16.87 11.36 2.63
N SER A 213 -15.77 11.10 1.93
CA SER A 213 -15.49 11.68 0.61
C SER A 213 -16.21 10.99 -0.55
N THR A 214 -16.75 9.79 -0.35
CA THR A 214 -17.43 9.01 -1.39
C THR A 214 -18.92 9.26 -1.47
N GLY A 215 -19.53 9.80 -0.41
CA GLY A 215 -20.97 10.07 -0.37
C GLY A 215 -21.85 8.82 -0.32
N GLU A 216 -21.28 7.62 -0.34
CA GLU A 216 -22.03 6.38 -0.14
C GLU A 216 -22.13 6.04 1.35
N PRO A 217 -23.31 5.57 1.83
CA PRO A 217 -23.36 4.89 3.12
C PRO A 217 -22.44 3.66 3.05
N ALA A 218 -21.75 3.36 4.15
CA ALA A 218 -20.72 2.33 4.28
C ALA A 218 -21.22 0.88 4.07
N GLY A 219 -22.07 0.60 3.08
CA GLY A 219 -22.72 -0.69 2.88
C GLY A 219 -21.78 -1.80 2.40
N TRP A 220 -20.61 -1.46 1.84
CA TRP A 220 -19.60 -2.45 1.43
C TRP A 220 -18.26 -2.30 2.16
N VAL A 221 -18.07 -1.21 2.91
CA VAL A 221 -16.89 -1.04 3.75
C VAL A 221 -17.33 -1.45 5.14
N PRO A 222 -16.74 -2.51 5.74
CA PRO A 222 -17.13 -2.94 7.06
C PRO A 222 -17.19 -1.73 8.00
N ASP A 223 -18.31 -1.55 8.69
CA ASP A 223 -18.68 -0.33 9.44
C ASP A 223 -17.58 0.16 10.38
N HIS A 224 -16.66 -0.73 10.75
CA HIS A 224 -15.33 -0.41 11.24
C HIS A 224 -14.29 -1.30 10.56
N PRO A 225 -13.10 -0.80 10.18
CA PRO A 225 -12.03 -1.69 9.75
C PRO A 225 -11.49 -2.60 10.88
N GLY A 226 -11.93 -2.40 12.14
CA GLY A 226 -11.79 -3.36 13.24
C GLY A 226 -12.80 -4.52 13.20
N ALA A 227 -13.86 -4.44 12.40
CA ALA A 227 -14.79 -5.55 12.14
C ALA A 227 -14.18 -6.60 11.19
N LEU A 228 -13.04 -6.30 10.54
CA LEU A 228 -12.23 -7.27 9.78
C LEU A 228 -11.52 -8.33 10.67
N ILE A 229 -11.71 -8.29 12.00
CA ILE A 229 -11.09 -9.22 12.97
C ILE A 229 -12.12 -10.12 13.64
N ALA A 230 -13.39 -9.70 13.71
CA ALA A 230 -14.45 -10.46 14.35
C ALA A 230 -15.20 -11.23 13.27
N GLY A 231 -14.90 -12.52 13.16
CA GLY A 231 -15.70 -13.42 12.36
C GLY A 231 -17.17 -13.29 12.70
N THR A 232 -17.98 -13.49 11.66
CA THR A 232 -19.30 -14.12 11.71
C THR A 232 -19.69 -14.66 13.08
N ASP A 233 -20.54 -13.95 13.80
CA ASP A 233 -21.49 -14.56 14.72
C ASP A 233 -22.73 -13.65 14.85
N GLY A 234 -23.81 -14.10 14.20
CA GLY A 234 -25.18 -13.75 14.54
C GLY A 234 -25.77 -12.49 13.90
N CYS A 235 -26.51 -12.68 12.80
CA CYS A 235 -27.97 -12.50 12.72
C CYS A 235 -28.49 -12.99 11.36
#